data_AF-A0A941CIA9-F1
#
_entry.id   AF-A0A941CIA9-F1
#
_cell.length_a   1.000
_cell.length_b   1.000
_cell.length_c   1.000
_cell.angle_alpha   90.00
_cell.angle_beta   90.00
_cell.angle_gamma   90.00
#
_symmetry.space_group_name_H-M   'P 1'
#
loop_
_entity.id
_entity.type
_entity.pdbx_description
1 polymer ?
#
loop_
_entity_poly.entity_id
_entity_poly.type
_entity_poly.pdbx_seq_one_letter_code
_entity_poly.pdbx_strand_id
1 'polypeptide(L)'
;MTTRFFKSLFSIATLVFVSCATTGFQSLKNEDIVTSYIKARNTYDLKKVDALTDKDYFEMFIDGNKEIENKEKLMDAILWGKELDSHIKLLDITSDGTTVTTIEENSNYLDVALKRKVRAFKIVYTFRDNKIHHQKMDTIPGYAKIIRHNSESYAKFMDYCNHNNLKCNGSFDQESGNRLRKILKKYHKENK
;
A
#
# COMPACT_ATOMS: atom_id res chain seq x y z
N MET A 1 50.94 50.74 56.52
CA MET A 1 49.62 50.12 56.81
C MET A 1 48.61 50.74 55.87
N THR A 2 48.30 50.07 54.76
CA THR A 2 47.32 50.52 53.76
C THR A 2 46.41 49.33 53.47
N THR A 3 45.24 49.36 54.09
CA THR A 3 44.16 48.39 53.94
C THR A 3 43.53 48.52 52.55
N ARG A 4 43.63 47.46 51.74
CA ARG A 4 42.82 47.31 50.52
C ARG A 4 41.56 46.50 50.83
N PHE A 5 40.44 47.11 50.46
CA PHE A 5 39.12 46.51 50.28
C PHE A 5 39.18 45.27 49.39
N PHE A 6 38.45 44.21 49.77
CA PHE A 6 37.80 43.31 48.81
C PHE A 6 36.44 42.87 49.38
N LYS A 7 35.38 43.45 48.84
CA LYS A 7 34.02 42.92 48.91
C LYS A 7 33.97 41.68 48.03
N SER A 8 33.80 40.50 48.63
CA SER A 8 33.44 39.29 47.88
C SER A 8 31.94 39.31 47.65
N LEU A 9 31.52 39.66 46.42
CA LEU A 9 30.17 39.45 45.94
C LEU A 9 30.05 37.99 45.50
N PHE A 10 29.27 37.20 46.27
CA PHE A 10 28.79 35.90 45.84
C PHE A 10 27.96 36.07 44.56
N SER A 11 28.54 35.74 43.41
CA SER A 11 27.80 35.55 42.16
C SER A 11 27.21 34.14 42.16
N ILE A 12 25.91 34.05 42.40
CA ILE A 12 25.13 32.83 42.14
C ILE A 12 24.99 32.74 40.62
N ALA A 13 25.79 31.87 40.00
CA ALA A 13 25.61 31.48 38.60
C ALA A 13 24.44 30.48 38.52
N THR A 14 23.27 30.97 38.15
CA THR A 14 22.11 30.12 37.85
C THR A 14 22.38 29.37 36.55
N LEU A 15 22.74 28.10 36.64
CA LEU A 15 22.80 27.19 35.49
C LEU A 15 21.37 26.96 34.99
N VAL A 16 20.98 27.65 33.91
CA VAL A 16 19.78 27.33 33.15
C VAL A 16 20.07 26.06 32.35
N PHE A 17 19.62 24.91 32.86
CA PHE A 17 19.49 23.72 32.03
C PHE A 17 18.40 24.01 30.99
N VAL A 18 18.81 24.42 29.79
CA VAL A 18 17.96 24.31 28.60
C VAL A 18 17.85 22.81 28.34
N SER A 19 16.79 22.19 28.86
CA SER A 19 16.36 20.89 28.37
C SER A 19 15.96 21.11 26.91
N CYS A 20 16.86 20.80 25.99
CA CYS A 20 16.45 20.46 24.64
C CYS A 20 15.48 19.30 24.81
N ALA A 21 14.19 19.60 24.76
CA ALA A 21 13.18 18.61 24.48
C ALA A 21 13.58 18.03 23.12
N THR A 22 14.26 16.89 23.14
CA THR A 22 14.26 15.98 22.03
C THR A 22 12.79 15.70 21.79
N THR A 23 12.24 16.34 20.75
CA THR A 23 10.98 15.94 20.16
C THR A 23 11.15 14.46 19.87
N GLY A 24 10.61 13.63 20.76
CA GLY A 24 10.54 12.20 20.54
C GLY A 24 9.84 12.06 19.21
N PHE A 25 10.58 11.65 18.18
CA PHE A 25 9.98 11.00 17.04
C PHE A 25 9.26 9.81 17.65
N GLN A 26 7.97 9.98 17.94
CA GLN A 26 7.13 8.92 18.39
C GLN A 26 7.16 7.93 17.24
N SER A 27 7.91 6.83 17.40
CA SER A 27 7.97 5.79 16.38
C SER A 27 6.52 5.42 16.12
N LEU A 28 6.02 5.72 14.92
CA LEU A 28 4.70 5.24 14.51
C LEU A 28 4.74 3.74 14.73
N LYS A 29 3.74 3.19 15.42
CA LYS A 29 3.66 1.73 15.53
C LYS A 29 3.57 1.20 14.10
N ASN A 30 4.22 0.09 13.80
CA ASN A 30 4.22 -0.49 12.45
C ASN A 30 2.80 -0.65 11.88
N GLU A 31 1.80 -0.89 12.75
CA GLU A 31 0.38 -0.93 12.42
C GLU A 31 -0.16 0.42 11.89
N ASP A 32 0.27 1.55 12.46
CA ASP A 32 -0.09 2.90 12.01
C ASP A 32 0.49 3.18 10.62
N ILE A 33 1.71 2.68 10.35
CA ILE A 33 2.36 2.78 9.04
C ILE A 33 1.56 2.00 8.00
N VAL A 34 1.17 0.76 8.31
CA VAL A 34 0.37 -0.10 7.41
C VAL A 34 -1.02 0.48 7.18
N THR A 35 -1.70 0.93 8.24
CA THR A 35 -3.01 1.57 8.13
C THR A 35 -2.93 2.84 7.27
N SER A 36 -1.90 3.67 7.47
CA SER A 36 -1.66 4.86 6.65
C SER A 36 -1.34 4.51 5.20
N TYR A 37 -0.61 3.42 4.96
CA TYR A 37 -0.28 2.93 3.63
C TYR A 37 -1.52 2.46 2.87
N ILE A 38 -2.37 1.64 3.50
CA ILE A 38 -3.65 1.17 2.93
C ILE A 38 -4.56 2.37 2.63
N LYS A 39 -4.65 3.34 3.54
CA LYS A 39 -5.41 4.57 3.31
C LYS A 39 -4.88 5.34 2.09
N ALA A 40 -3.57 5.50 1.99
CA ALA A 40 -2.94 6.18 0.85
C ALA A 40 -3.16 5.44 -0.48
N ARG A 41 -3.11 4.08 -0.48
CA ARG A 41 -3.45 3.25 -1.65
C ARG A 41 -4.90 3.48 -2.08
N ASN A 42 -5.84 3.52 -1.13
CA ASN A 42 -7.28 3.75 -1.40
C ASN A 42 -7.61 5.17 -1.89
N THR A 43 -6.77 6.16 -1.57
CA THR A 43 -6.91 7.54 -2.08
C THR A 43 -5.97 7.84 -3.23
N TYR A 44 -5.22 6.84 -3.71
CA TYR A 44 -4.22 6.96 -4.78
C TYR A 44 -3.16 8.05 -4.54
N ASP A 45 -2.78 8.26 -3.27
CA ASP A 45 -1.81 9.27 -2.86
C ASP A 45 -0.38 8.76 -3.03
N LEU A 46 0.18 8.97 -4.23
CA LEU A 46 1.53 8.51 -4.57
C LEU A 46 2.62 9.09 -3.65
N LYS A 47 2.48 10.36 -3.22
CA LYS A 47 3.48 10.99 -2.35
C LYS A 47 3.49 10.33 -0.98
N LYS A 48 2.30 10.03 -0.43
CA LYS A 48 2.19 9.37 0.86
C LYS A 48 2.66 7.92 0.78
N VAL A 49 2.31 7.19 -0.29
CA VAL A 49 2.83 5.83 -0.52
C VAL A 49 4.35 5.85 -0.63
N ASP A 50 4.93 6.74 -1.43
CA ASP A 50 6.38 6.88 -1.60
C ASP A 50 7.09 7.16 -0.25
N ALA A 51 6.53 8.04 0.57
CA ALA A 51 7.10 8.35 1.88
C ALA A 51 7.08 7.16 2.86
N LEU A 52 6.08 6.28 2.76
CA LEU A 52 5.87 5.12 3.64
C LEU A 52 6.63 3.86 3.19
N THR A 53 7.18 3.85 1.98
CA THR A 53 7.83 2.67 1.38
C THR A 53 9.33 2.89 1.20
N ASP A 54 10.10 1.83 1.46
CA ASP A 54 11.54 1.81 1.28
C ASP A 54 11.92 1.98 -0.20
N LYS A 55 13.16 2.40 -0.48
CA LYS A 55 13.65 2.55 -1.86
C LYS A 55 13.73 1.22 -2.61
N ASP A 56 13.99 0.11 -1.90
CA ASP A 56 14.13 -1.23 -2.48
C ASP A 56 12.82 -2.03 -2.36
N TYR A 57 11.68 -1.33 -2.29
CA TYR A 57 10.38 -1.93 -2.06
C TYR A 57 9.94 -2.94 -3.12
N PHE A 58 9.30 -4.05 -2.71
CA PHE A 58 8.62 -4.99 -3.61
C PHE A 58 7.44 -5.74 -2.94
N GLU A 59 6.61 -6.40 -3.75
CA GLU A 59 5.55 -7.31 -3.31
C GLU A 59 5.74 -8.70 -3.94
N MET A 60 5.55 -9.77 -3.17
CA MET A 60 5.66 -11.14 -3.65
C MET A 60 4.60 -12.07 -3.06
N PHE A 61 4.29 -13.15 -3.76
CA PHE A 61 3.51 -14.27 -3.24
C PHE A 61 4.36 -15.19 -2.36
N ILE A 62 3.69 -16.10 -1.65
CA ILE A 62 4.36 -17.04 -0.74
C ILE A 62 5.35 -17.98 -1.46
N ASP A 63 5.10 -18.25 -2.74
CA ASP A 63 5.94 -19.07 -3.63
C ASP A 63 7.17 -18.32 -4.18
N GLY A 64 7.30 -17.02 -3.88
CA GLY A 64 8.42 -16.18 -4.29
C GLY A 64 8.20 -15.41 -5.59
N ASN A 65 7.10 -15.64 -6.31
CA ASN A 65 6.77 -14.87 -7.51
C ASN A 65 6.48 -13.41 -7.15
N LYS A 66 7.05 -12.47 -7.92
CA LYS A 66 6.84 -11.03 -7.71
C LYS A 66 5.48 -10.62 -8.30
N GLU A 67 4.67 -9.95 -7.48
CA GLU A 67 3.46 -9.26 -7.95
C GLU A 67 3.82 -7.82 -8.35
N ILE A 68 4.60 -7.14 -7.52
CA ILE A 68 5.15 -5.80 -7.80
C ILE A 68 6.67 -5.87 -7.65
N GLU A 69 7.37 -5.68 -8.76
CA GLU A 69 8.82 -5.90 -8.84
C GLU A 69 9.63 -4.87 -8.05
N ASN A 70 9.19 -3.62 -8.07
CA ASN A 70 9.90 -2.50 -7.46
C ASN A 70 8.95 -1.33 -7.15
N LYS A 71 9.50 -0.29 -6.50
CA LYS A 71 8.78 0.92 -6.12
C LYS A 71 8.19 1.70 -7.30
N GLU A 72 8.86 1.73 -8.45
CA GLU A 72 8.32 2.38 -9.66
C GLU A 72 7.06 1.66 -10.14
N LYS A 73 7.10 0.33 -10.21
CA LYS A 73 5.94 -0.50 -10.58
C LYS A 73 4.82 -0.42 -9.57
N LEU A 74 5.11 -0.17 -8.30
CA LEU A 74 4.09 0.16 -7.31
C LEU A 74 3.34 1.45 -7.70
N MET A 75 4.05 2.51 -8.09
CA MET A 75 3.41 3.78 -8.47
C MET A 75 2.55 3.62 -9.73
N ASP A 76 3.07 2.91 -10.74
CA ASP A 76 2.32 2.55 -11.95
C ASP A 76 1.03 1.80 -11.60
N ALA A 77 1.13 0.78 -10.74
CA ALA A 77 -0.01 -0.04 -10.32
C ALA A 77 -1.06 0.76 -9.54
N ILE A 78 -0.67 1.76 -8.76
CA ILE A 78 -1.63 2.65 -8.06
C ILE A 78 -2.39 3.51 -9.06
N LEU A 79 -1.73 4.05 -10.08
CA LEU A 79 -2.40 4.82 -11.13
C LEU A 79 -3.30 3.93 -11.99
N TRP A 80 -2.87 2.73 -12.35
CA TRP A 80 -3.74 1.73 -12.96
C TRP A 80 -4.96 1.44 -12.07
N GLY A 81 -4.72 1.26 -10.77
CA GLY A 81 -5.74 1.00 -9.76
C GLY A 81 -6.77 2.12 -9.67
N LYS A 82 -6.33 3.38 -9.81
CA LYS A 82 -7.21 4.56 -9.85
C LYS A 82 -8.20 4.52 -11.00
N GLU A 83 -7.76 4.18 -12.20
CA GLU A 83 -8.65 4.07 -13.38
C GLU A 83 -9.68 2.94 -13.20
N LEU A 84 -9.28 1.89 -12.49
CA LEU A 84 -10.09 0.73 -12.20
C LEU A 84 -10.91 0.85 -10.91
N ASP A 85 -10.83 1.98 -10.20
CA ASP A 85 -11.49 2.19 -8.91
C ASP A 85 -11.17 1.07 -7.89
N SER A 86 -9.86 0.85 -7.69
CA SER A 86 -9.36 -0.22 -6.82
C SER A 86 -9.42 0.16 -5.35
N HIS A 87 -9.88 -0.77 -4.53
CA HIS A 87 -10.09 -0.57 -3.10
C HIS A 87 -9.60 -1.78 -2.29
N ILE A 88 -8.93 -1.47 -1.18
CA ILE A 88 -8.46 -2.39 -0.17
C ILE A 88 -9.32 -2.20 1.07
N LYS A 89 -10.01 -3.25 1.50
CA LYS A 89 -10.72 -3.28 2.78
C LYS A 89 -9.93 -4.12 3.77
N LEU A 90 -9.42 -3.46 4.80
CA LEU A 90 -8.73 -4.12 5.92
C LEU A 90 -9.75 -4.87 6.78
N LEU A 91 -9.58 -6.17 6.92
CA LEU A 91 -10.44 -7.04 7.73
C LEU A 91 -9.85 -7.33 9.10
N ASP A 92 -8.53 -7.51 9.16
CA ASP A 92 -7.81 -7.82 10.39
C ASP A 92 -6.38 -7.27 10.30
N ILE A 93 -5.80 -6.93 11.45
CA ILE A 93 -4.42 -6.44 11.59
C ILE A 93 -3.84 -6.89 12.93
N THR A 94 -2.65 -7.47 12.89
CA THR A 94 -1.91 -7.93 14.06
C THR A 94 -0.43 -7.61 13.90
N SER A 95 0.27 -7.33 15.00
CA SER A 95 1.70 -7.06 15.02
C SER A 95 2.41 -7.94 16.05
N ASP A 96 3.58 -8.45 15.69
CA ASP A 96 4.49 -9.14 16.61
C ASP A 96 5.63 -8.23 17.12
N GLY A 97 5.59 -6.94 16.75
CA GLY A 97 6.63 -5.94 17.04
C GLY A 97 7.69 -5.81 15.93
N THR A 98 7.86 -6.83 15.10
CA THR A 98 8.83 -6.84 13.98
C THR A 98 8.16 -6.81 12.61
N THR A 99 7.03 -7.52 12.49
CA THR A 99 6.20 -7.60 11.29
C THR A 99 4.77 -7.20 11.63
N VAL A 100 4.03 -6.82 10.60
CA VAL A 100 2.58 -6.61 10.69
C VAL A 100 1.92 -7.58 9.72
N THR A 101 0.94 -8.32 10.21
CA THR A 101 0.14 -9.24 9.40
C THR A 101 -1.27 -8.70 9.27
N THR A 102 -1.79 -8.62 8.05
CA THR A 102 -3.16 -8.20 7.77
C THR A 102 -3.95 -9.29 7.05
N ILE A 103 -5.28 -9.17 7.11
CA ILE A 103 -6.20 -9.80 6.17
C ILE A 103 -6.87 -8.70 5.36
N GLU A 104 -6.74 -8.74 4.03
CA GLU A 104 -7.18 -7.65 3.15
C GLU A 104 -8.04 -8.15 1.99
N GLU A 105 -9.26 -7.61 1.89
CA GLU A 105 -10.13 -7.76 0.72
C GLU A 105 -9.74 -6.75 -0.37
N ASN A 106 -9.40 -7.24 -1.54
CA ASN A 106 -9.00 -6.45 -2.71
C ASN A 106 -10.07 -6.52 -3.79
N SER A 107 -10.58 -5.36 -4.18
CA SER A 107 -11.66 -5.23 -5.17
C SER A 107 -11.37 -4.10 -6.16
N ASN A 108 -11.89 -4.22 -7.38
CA ASN A 108 -11.92 -3.13 -8.35
C ASN A 108 -13.04 -3.30 -9.38
N TYR A 109 -13.11 -2.42 -10.38
CA TYR A 109 -14.17 -2.44 -11.38
C TYR A 109 -14.15 -3.66 -12.32
N LEU A 110 -13.05 -4.41 -12.45
CA LEU A 110 -13.10 -5.72 -13.11
C LEU A 110 -14.07 -6.63 -12.38
N ASP A 111 -14.09 -6.57 -11.05
CA ASP A 111 -14.95 -7.45 -10.28
C ASP A 111 -16.43 -7.12 -10.47
N VAL A 112 -16.75 -5.83 -10.57
CA VAL A 112 -18.10 -5.35 -10.89
C VAL A 112 -18.49 -5.72 -12.32
N ALA A 113 -17.67 -5.33 -13.30
CA ALA A 113 -18.00 -5.48 -14.72
C ALA A 113 -18.15 -6.95 -15.12
N LEU A 114 -17.34 -7.83 -14.54
CA LEU A 114 -17.25 -9.24 -14.90
C LEU A 114 -17.96 -10.16 -13.90
N LYS A 115 -18.68 -9.60 -12.91
CA LYS A 115 -19.36 -10.35 -11.84
C LYS A 115 -18.38 -11.34 -11.14
N ARG A 116 -17.13 -10.91 -10.93
CA ARG A 116 -16.12 -11.71 -10.21
C ARG A 116 -16.33 -11.58 -8.71
N LYS A 117 -15.80 -12.56 -7.97
CA LYS A 117 -15.78 -12.55 -6.51
C LYS A 117 -14.54 -11.80 -6.02
N VAL A 118 -14.73 -11.00 -4.98
CA VAL A 118 -13.65 -10.31 -4.27
C VAL A 118 -12.66 -11.33 -3.73
N ARG A 119 -11.36 -10.98 -3.77
CA ARG A 119 -10.28 -11.82 -3.27
C ARG A 119 -9.80 -11.25 -1.96
N ALA A 120 -9.47 -12.13 -1.02
CA ALA A 120 -8.83 -11.75 0.23
C ALA A 120 -7.47 -12.44 0.34
N PHE A 121 -6.50 -11.74 0.92
CA PHE A 121 -5.15 -12.23 1.12
C PHE A 121 -4.72 -12.00 2.56
N LYS A 122 -3.88 -12.90 3.07
CA LYS A 122 -3.07 -12.64 4.24
C LYS A 122 -1.80 -11.94 3.75
N ILE A 123 -1.49 -10.77 4.29
CA ILE A 123 -0.30 -10.01 3.87
C ILE A 123 0.60 -9.78 5.07
N VAL A 124 1.88 -10.13 4.93
CA VAL A 124 2.92 -9.85 5.93
C VAL A 124 3.77 -8.69 5.46
N TYR A 125 3.79 -7.62 6.23
CA TYR A 125 4.59 -6.42 6.03
C TYR A 125 5.89 -6.53 6.83
N THR A 126 7.01 -6.36 6.13
CA THR A 126 8.35 -6.26 6.73
C THR A 126 8.86 -4.84 6.62
N PHE A 127 9.55 -4.36 7.65
CA PHE A 127 9.99 -2.97 7.76
C PHE A 127 11.52 -2.84 7.72
N ARG A 128 11.98 -1.68 7.25
CA ARG A 128 13.37 -1.21 7.34
C ARG A 128 13.33 0.30 7.54
N ASP A 129 14.09 0.83 8.50
CA ASP A 129 14.20 2.26 8.78
C ASP A 129 12.83 2.98 8.86
N ASN A 130 11.88 2.37 9.58
CA ASN A 130 10.49 2.85 9.74
C ASN A 130 9.71 3.02 8.42
N LYS A 131 10.05 2.24 7.40
CA LYS A 131 9.33 2.15 6.12
C LYS A 131 8.99 0.71 5.80
N ILE A 132 7.94 0.51 5.03
CA ILE A 132 7.61 -0.81 4.50
C ILE A 132 8.68 -1.18 3.48
N HIS A 133 9.44 -2.23 3.76
CA HIS A 133 10.46 -2.76 2.87
C HIS A 133 9.88 -3.76 1.87
N HIS A 134 9.01 -4.67 2.28
CA HIS A 134 8.30 -5.52 1.33
C HIS A 134 7.02 -6.10 1.92
N GLN A 135 6.20 -6.65 1.04
CA GLN A 135 5.01 -7.41 1.39
C GLN A 135 5.12 -8.85 0.89
N LYS A 136 4.65 -9.79 1.70
CA LYS A 136 4.48 -11.19 1.31
C LYS A 136 3.01 -11.59 1.39
N MET A 137 2.43 -11.96 0.25
CA MET A 137 1.03 -12.29 0.09
C MET A 137 0.82 -13.80 0.13
N ASP A 138 -0.13 -14.24 0.94
CA ASP A 138 -0.59 -15.62 1.00
C ASP A 138 -2.10 -15.69 0.75
N THR A 139 -2.51 -16.77 0.13
CA THR A 139 -3.92 -17.06 -0.15
C THR A 139 -4.59 -17.61 1.10
N ILE A 140 -5.88 -17.30 1.28
CA ILE A 140 -6.65 -17.82 2.42
C ILE A 140 -7.61 -18.94 1.97
N PRO A 141 -8.16 -19.76 2.90
CA PRO A 141 -9.07 -20.84 2.55
C PRO A 141 -10.23 -20.37 1.64
N GLY A 142 -10.53 -21.15 0.60
CA GLY A 142 -11.54 -20.80 -0.40
C GLY A 142 -11.02 -20.04 -1.63
N TYR A 143 -9.77 -19.57 -1.60
CA TYR A 143 -9.14 -18.85 -2.72
C TYR A 143 -9.24 -19.59 -4.06
N ALA A 144 -8.93 -20.90 -4.10
CA ALA A 144 -8.96 -21.68 -5.34
C ALA A 144 -10.35 -21.68 -6.02
N LYS A 145 -11.43 -21.74 -5.23
CA LYS A 145 -12.81 -21.69 -5.75
C LYS A 145 -13.15 -20.30 -6.30
N ILE A 146 -12.68 -19.25 -5.63
CA ILE A 146 -12.83 -17.86 -6.07
C ILE A 146 -12.07 -17.63 -7.37
N ILE A 147 -10.81 -18.05 -7.45
CA ILE A 147 -10.01 -17.88 -8.67
C ILE A 147 -10.60 -18.63 -9.84
N ARG A 148 -11.07 -19.88 -9.67
CA ARG A 148 -11.72 -20.62 -10.77
C ARG A 148 -12.91 -19.85 -11.35
N HIS A 149 -13.82 -19.37 -10.49
CA HIS A 149 -14.95 -18.53 -10.90
C HIS A 149 -14.48 -17.27 -11.64
N ASN A 150 -13.48 -16.60 -11.07
CA ASN A 150 -12.98 -15.35 -11.64
C ASN A 150 -12.29 -15.55 -13.00
N SER A 151 -11.58 -16.66 -13.18
CA SER A 151 -10.96 -17.04 -14.44
C SER A 151 -11.98 -17.35 -15.52
N GLU A 152 -13.09 -18.03 -15.19
CA GLU A 152 -14.20 -18.28 -16.12
C GLU A 152 -14.86 -16.95 -16.56
N SER A 153 -15.12 -16.03 -15.63
CA SER A 153 -15.63 -14.69 -15.95
C SER A 153 -14.67 -13.89 -16.83
N TYR A 154 -13.37 -13.95 -16.55
CA TYR A 154 -12.36 -13.25 -17.32
C TYR A 154 -12.17 -13.84 -18.72
N ALA A 155 -12.24 -15.17 -18.88
CA ALA A 155 -12.17 -15.82 -20.18
C ALA A 155 -13.29 -15.33 -21.12
N LYS A 156 -14.52 -15.23 -20.63
CA LYS A 156 -15.65 -14.69 -21.41
C LYS A 156 -15.42 -13.24 -21.86
N PHE A 157 -14.81 -12.43 -21.00
CA PHE A 157 -14.44 -11.06 -21.35
C PHE A 157 -13.35 -11.02 -22.42
N MET A 158 -12.34 -11.88 -22.31
CA MET A 158 -11.29 -11.98 -23.32
C MET A 158 -11.82 -12.46 -24.66
N ASP A 159 -12.76 -13.40 -24.67
CA ASP A 159 -13.46 -13.81 -25.89
C ASP A 159 -14.19 -12.62 -26.51
N TYR A 160 -14.97 -11.87 -25.73
CA TYR A 160 -15.61 -10.65 -26.22
C TYR A 160 -14.61 -9.65 -26.81
N CYS A 161 -13.48 -9.43 -26.14
CA CYS A 161 -12.43 -8.55 -26.63
C CYS A 161 -11.88 -9.01 -27.99
N ASN A 162 -11.60 -10.30 -28.12
CA ASN A 162 -11.07 -10.90 -29.35
C ASN A 162 -12.09 -10.78 -30.50
N HIS A 163 -13.36 -11.13 -30.26
CA HIS A 163 -14.42 -11.01 -31.28
C HIS A 163 -14.63 -9.56 -31.77
N ASN A 164 -14.33 -8.57 -30.92
CA ASN A 164 -14.49 -7.15 -31.24
C ASN A 164 -13.17 -6.45 -31.60
N ASN A 165 -12.07 -7.18 -31.77
CA ASN A 165 -10.72 -6.63 -32.04
C ASN A 165 -10.28 -5.56 -31.02
N LEU A 166 -10.60 -5.76 -29.74
CA LEU A 166 -10.28 -4.84 -28.65
C LEU A 166 -8.99 -5.26 -27.92
N LYS A 167 -8.06 -4.30 -27.74
CA LYS A 167 -6.83 -4.51 -26.97
C LYS A 167 -7.08 -4.42 -25.46
N CYS A 168 -7.43 -5.56 -24.85
CA CYS A 168 -7.78 -5.66 -23.43
C CYS A 168 -6.62 -6.00 -22.49
N ASN A 169 -5.54 -6.61 -23.01
CA ASN A 169 -4.31 -6.84 -22.25
C ASN A 169 -3.41 -5.59 -22.26
N GLY A 170 -2.60 -5.44 -21.23
CA GLY A 170 -1.65 -4.34 -21.09
C GLY A 170 -0.83 -4.43 -19.82
N SER A 171 0.14 -3.53 -19.70
CA SER A 171 0.91 -3.24 -18.50
C SER A 171 0.01 -2.71 -17.37
N PHE A 172 0.50 -2.77 -16.13
CA PHE A 172 -0.13 -2.16 -14.97
C PHE A 172 0.20 -0.67 -14.86
N ASP A 173 -0.09 0.10 -15.91
CA ASP A 173 0.08 1.56 -15.94
C ASP A 173 -1.26 2.30 -16.15
N GLN A 174 -1.24 3.63 -16.00
CA GLN A 174 -2.45 4.43 -16.08
C GLN A 174 -3.14 4.35 -17.46
N GLU A 175 -2.38 4.38 -18.55
CA GLU A 175 -2.93 4.36 -19.90
C GLU A 175 -3.69 3.04 -20.16
N SER A 176 -3.06 1.93 -19.79
CA SER A 176 -3.66 0.60 -19.88
C SER A 176 -4.87 0.46 -18.96
N GLY A 177 -4.82 1.03 -17.75
CA GLY A 177 -5.96 1.10 -16.84
C GLY A 177 -7.15 1.86 -17.45
N ASN A 178 -6.91 3.04 -18.03
CA ASN A 178 -7.93 3.87 -18.65
C ASN A 178 -8.59 3.18 -19.85
N ARG A 179 -7.77 2.57 -20.72
CA ARG A 179 -8.25 1.79 -21.88
C ARG A 179 -9.10 0.61 -21.42
N LEU A 180 -8.60 -0.17 -20.47
CA LEU A 180 -9.32 -1.32 -19.92
C LEU A 180 -10.64 -0.89 -19.30
N ARG A 181 -10.67 0.22 -18.54
CA ARG A 181 -11.91 0.74 -17.93
C ARG A 181 -12.99 1.06 -18.96
N LYS A 182 -12.62 1.68 -20.09
CA LYS A 182 -13.57 1.98 -21.18
C LYS A 182 -14.16 0.71 -21.77
N ILE A 183 -13.34 -0.30 -22.01
CA ILE A 183 -13.79 -1.57 -22.58
C ILE A 183 -14.69 -2.33 -21.60
N LEU A 184 -14.32 -2.37 -20.31
CA LEU A 184 -15.14 -2.99 -19.27
C LEU A 184 -16.50 -2.34 -19.12
N LYS A 185 -16.58 -0.99 -19.20
CA LYS A 185 -17.87 -0.28 -19.18
C LYS A 185 -18.75 -0.69 -20.36
N LYS A 186 -18.17 -0.83 -21.56
CA LYS A 186 -18.90 -1.30 -22.75
C LYS A 186 -19.40 -2.74 -22.56
N TYR A 187 -18.50 -3.66 -22.20
CA TYR A 187 -18.84 -5.06 -21.94
C TYR A 187 -19.95 -5.20 -20.89
N HIS A 188 -19.82 -4.50 -19.77
CA HIS A 188 -20.79 -4.54 -18.69
C HIS A 188 -22.17 -4.04 -19.14
N LYS A 189 -22.24 -2.99 -19.97
CA LYS A 189 -23.52 -2.46 -20.49
C LYS A 189 -24.21 -3.47 -21.42
N GLU A 190 -23.46 -4.19 -22.23
CA GLU A 190 -23.97 -5.13 -23.23
C GLU A 190 -24.36 -6.49 -22.64
N ASN A 191 -23.83 -6.84 -21.45
CA ASN A 191 -24.00 -8.14 -20.81
C ASN A 191 -24.64 -8.04 -19.41
N LYS A 192 -25.46 -7.00 -19.18
CA LYS A 192 -26.16 -6.82 -17.89
C LYS A 192 -27.09 -7.98 -17.59
#